data_AF-A0A7S3AEM7-F1
#
_entry.id   AF-A0A7S3AEM7-F1
#
_cell.length_a   1.000
_cell.length_b   1.000
_cell.length_c   1.000
_cell.angle_alpha   90.00
_cell.angle_beta   90.00
_cell.angle_gamma   90.00
#
_symmetry.space_group_name_H-M   'P 1'
#
loop_
_entity.id
_entity.type
_entity.pdbx_description
1 polymer ?
#
loop_
_entity_poly.entity_id
_entity_poly.type
_entity_poly.pdbx_seq_one_letter_code
_entity_poly.pdbx_strand_id
1 'polypeptide(L)'
;APGSCVEVASAPEPDGVLWENLELSWTYRLCVKAIVLVITYLLLAASFALFLLVRDKQARWTISLTETQVASRWFGLAMGDGLMATLATKSALAGAAAGVISGVSVAVVAFLFSASTWEGHATQTRQEQSLFAKISEALYFNIVLVPIGVGAFLSYHVSSEHLSDPSP
;
A
#
# COMPACT_ATOMS: atom_id res chain seq x y z
N ALA A 1 -34.28 -10.26 25.66
CA ALA A 1 -32.94 -10.36 25.04
C ALA A 1 -31.92 -9.93 26.08
N PRO A 2 -30.83 -10.68 26.31
CA PRO A 2 -29.88 -10.37 27.38
C PRO A 2 -29.18 -9.03 27.11
N GLY A 3 -29.40 -8.06 28.01
CA GLY A 3 -28.45 -7.00 28.36
C GLY A 3 -28.07 -5.97 27.29
N SER A 4 -29.01 -5.35 26.57
CA SER A 4 -28.70 -4.10 25.87
C SER A 4 -28.55 -2.98 26.91
N CYS A 5 -27.33 -2.80 27.43
CA CYS A 5 -26.98 -1.61 28.20
C CYS A 5 -27.34 -0.38 27.36
N VAL A 6 -28.19 0.49 27.90
CA VAL A 6 -28.45 1.80 27.28
C VAL A 6 -27.15 2.58 27.38
N GLU A 7 -26.43 2.70 26.26
CA GLU A 7 -25.22 3.50 26.18
C GLU A 7 -25.63 4.97 26.24
N VAL A 8 -25.51 5.58 27.42
CA VAL A 8 -25.72 7.01 27.60
C VAL A 8 -24.40 7.71 27.26
N ALA A 9 -24.34 8.29 26.06
CA ALA A 9 -23.26 9.16 25.63
C ALA A 9 -23.69 10.62 25.70
N SER A 10 -22.76 11.53 26.02
CA SER A 10 -23.00 12.97 25.93
C SER A 10 -23.43 13.35 24.51
N ALA A 11 -24.55 14.06 24.40
CA ALA A 11 -25.04 14.53 23.10
C ALA A 11 -24.04 15.54 22.51
N PRO A 12 -23.63 15.39 21.25
CA PRO A 12 -22.83 16.39 20.55
C PRO A 12 -23.66 17.64 20.22
N GLU A 13 -23.00 18.69 19.74
CA GLU A 13 -23.65 19.86 19.17
C GLU A 13 -24.59 19.48 18.01
N PRO A 14 -25.73 20.17 17.82
CA PRO A 14 -26.77 19.78 16.88
C PRO A 14 -26.28 19.69 15.42
N ASP A 15 -25.30 20.52 15.06
CA ASP A 15 -24.72 20.55 13.71
C ASP A 15 -23.79 19.35 13.43
N GLY A 16 -23.26 18.70 14.49
CA GLY A 16 -22.36 17.55 14.36
C GLY A 16 -23.08 16.20 14.33
N VAL A 17 -24.41 16.19 14.43
CA VAL A 17 -25.23 14.97 14.44
C VAL A 17 -25.53 14.54 13.00
N LEU A 18 -25.17 13.29 12.69
CA LEU A 18 -25.52 12.67 11.41
C LEU A 18 -26.87 11.97 11.55
N TRP A 19 -27.94 12.72 11.29
CA TRP A 19 -29.32 12.28 11.50
C TRP A 19 -29.67 11.01 10.74
N GLU A 20 -29.16 10.87 9.51
CA GLU A 20 -29.36 9.72 8.63
C GLU A 20 -28.85 8.41 9.24
N ASN A 21 -27.85 8.48 10.12
CA ASN A 21 -27.19 7.32 10.69
C ASN A 21 -27.78 6.88 12.03
N LEU A 22 -28.61 7.71 12.68
CA LEU A 22 -29.17 7.42 14.00
C LEU A 22 -30.09 6.20 14.01
N GLU A 23 -30.80 5.96 12.91
CA GLU A 23 -31.78 4.87 12.77
C GLU A 23 -31.14 3.50 12.51
N LEU A 24 -29.83 3.47 12.20
CA LEU A 24 -29.13 2.23 11.89
C LEU A 24 -28.98 1.34 13.13
N SER A 25 -29.42 0.09 13.00
CA SER A 25 -29.23 -0.93 14.03
C SER A 25 -27.75 -1.18 14.33
N TRP A 26 -27.44 -1.50 15.59
CA TRP A 26 -26.06 -1.81 16.01
C TRP A 26 -25.46 -2.99 15.23
N THR A 27 -26.26 -4.01 14.96
CA THR A 27 -25.85 -5.19 14.17
C THR A 27 -25.49 -4.83 12.74
N TYR A 28 -26.24 -3.94 12.10
CA TYR A 28 -25.90 -3.43 10.77
C TYR A 28 -24.56 -2.68 10.78
N ARG A 29 -24.37 -1.77 11.74
CA ARG A 29 -23.10 -1.03 11.89
C ARG A 29 -21.91 -1.97 12.10
N LEU A 30 -22.08 -3.00 12.93
CA LEU A 30 -21.04 -4.01 13.16
C LEU A 30 -20.72 -4.80 11.87
N CYS A 31 -21.75 -5.22 11.14
CA CYS A 31 -21.61 -5.95 9.90
C CYS A 31 -20.86 -5.14 8.83
N VAL A 32 -21.25 -3.88 8.63
CA VAL A 32 -20.56 -2.99 7.67
C VAL A 32 -19.11 -2.75 8.08
N LYS A 33 -18.84 -2.49 9.38
CA LYS A 33 -17.46 -2.34 9.87
C LYS A 33 -16.63 -3.58 9.63
N ALA A 34 -17.18 -4.78 9.85
CA ALA A 34 -16.50 -6.03 9.57
C ALA A 34 -16.20 -6.20 8.08
N ILE A 35 -17.17 -5.90 7.20
CA ILE A 35 -17.01 -5.97 5.74
C ILE A 35 -15.93 -4.99 5.28
N VAL A 36 -15.98 -3.72 5.70
CA VAL A 36 -14.97 -2.70 5.35
C VAL A 36 -13.59 -3.13 5.81
N LEU A 37 -13.47 -3.69 7.02
CA LEU A 37 -12.20 -4.19 7.55
C LEU A 37 -11.66 -5.38 6.73
N VAL A 38 -12.50 -6.34 6.38
CA VAL A 38 -12.11 -7.48 5.52
C VAL A 38 -11.65 -6.98 4.14
N ILE A 39 -12.41 -6.09 3.51
CA ILE A 39 -12.05 -5.53 2.20
C ILE A 39 -10.73 -4.74 2.29
N THR A 40 -10.53 -3.99 3.38
CA THR A 40 -9.28 -3.25 3.64
C THR A 40 -8.09 -4.19 3.70
N TYR A 41 -8.18 -5.31 4.43
CA TYR A 41 -7.10 -6.30 4.47
C TYR A 41 -6.85 -6.98 3.12
N LEU A 42 -7.90 -7.26 2.34
CA LEU A 42 -7.75 -7.80 0.99
C LEU A 42 -7.04 -6.80 0.05
N LEU A 43 -7.40 -5.52 0.11
CA LEU A 43 -6.73 -4.44 -0.63
C LEU A 43 -5.26 -4.31 -0.21
N LEU A 44 -4.96 -4.43 1.08
CA LEU A 44 -3.60 -4.38 1.61
C LEU A 44 -2.77 -5.59 1.17
N ALA A 45 -3.36 -6.78 1.13
CA ALA A 45 -2.70 -7.97 0.60
C ALA A 45 -2.44 -7.86 -0.91
N ALA A 46 -3.41 -7.32 -1.66
CA ALA A 46 -3.26 -7.06 -3.09
C ALA A 46 -2.19 -5.99 -3.37
N SER A 47 -2.12 -4.92 -2.56
CA SER A 47 -1.06 -3.91 -2.68
C SER A 47 0.30 -4.56 -2.43
N PHE A 48 0.45 -5.36 -1.39
CA PHE A 48 1.69 -6.08 -1.10
C PHE A 48 2.13 -6.97 -2.28
N ALA A 49 1.20 -7.75 -2.86
CA ALA A 49 1.49 -8.58 -4.03
C ALA A 49 1.92 -7.75 -5.25
N LEU A 50 1.25 -6.62 -5.50
CA LEU A 50 1.63 -5.70 -6.58
C LEU A 50 3.04 -5.11 -6.35
N PHE A 51 3.37 -4.74 -5.11
CA PHE A 51 4.72 -4.24 -4.79
C PHE A 51 5.80 -5.29 -5.06
N LEU A 52 5.56 -6.55 -4.68
CA LEU A 52 6.48 -7.66 -5.00
C LEU A 52 6.67 -7.80 -6.51
N LEU A 53 5.58 -7.79 -7.28
CA LEU A 53 5.63 -7.92 -8.75
C LEU A 53 6.38 -6.75 -9.39
N VAL A 54 6.10 -5.51 -8.97
CA VAL A 54 6.78 -4.32 -9.50
C VAL A 54 8.28 -4.39 -9.19
N ARG A 55 8.67 -4.81 -7.98
CA ARG A 55 10.07 -4.93 -7.59
C ARG A 55 10.80 -6.08 -8.28
N ASP A 56 10.18 -7.25 -8.42
CA ASP A 56 10.76 -8.38 -9.17
C ASP A 56 10.98 -8.00 -10.64
N LYS A 57 9.98 -7.38 -11.28
CA LYS A 57 10.13 -6.87 -12.65
C LYS A 57 11.22 -5.81 -12.72
N GLN A 58 11.26 -4.85 -11.80
CA GLN A 58 12.32 -3.84 -11.77
C GLN A 58 13.72 -4.47 -11.65
N ALA A 59 13.89 -5.49 -10.80
CA ALA A 59 15.15 -6.20 -10.62
C ALA A 59 15.59 -6.92 -11.90
N ARG A 60 14.71 -7.73 -12.51
CA ARG A 60 15.02 -8.47 -13.76
C ARG A 60 15.37 -7.54 -14.92
N TRP A 61 14.64 -6.44 -15.06
CA TRP A 61 14.91 -5.45 -16.11
C TRP A 61 16.26 -4.75 -15.89
N THR A 62 16.61 -4.48 -14.62
CA THR A 62 17.91 -3.88 -14.28
C THR A 62 19.07 -4.82 -14.65
N ILE A 63 18.92 -6.14 -14.42
CA ILE A 63 19.92 -7.15 -14.78
C ILE A 63 20.11 -7.25 -16.30
N SER A 64 19.01 -7.33 -17.06
CA SER A 64 19.05 -7.39 -18.53
C SER A 64 19.70 -6.15 -19.15
N LEU A 65 19.44 -4.96 -18.59
CA LEU A 65 20.09 -3.73 -19.01
C LEU A 65 21.59 -3.73 -18.69
N THR A 66 22.03 -4.36 -17.61
CA THR A 66 23.47 -4.50 -17.33
C THR A 66 24.17 -5.47 -18.27
N GLU A 67 23.57 -6.60 -18.64
CA GLU A 67 24.18 -7.57 -19.57
C GLU A 67 24.44 -6.97 -20.96
N THR A 68 23.45 -6.27 -21.50
CA THR A 68 23.56 -5.58 -22.80
C THR A 68 24.62 -4.47 -22.78
N GLN A 69 24.82 -3.82 -21.64
CA GLN A 69 25.84 -2.78 -21.44
C GLN A 69 27.24 -3.36 -21.25
N VAL A 70 27.40 -4.49 -20.56
CA VAL A 70 28.69 -5.17 -20.48
C VAL A 70 29.12 -5.60 -21.88
N ALA A 71 28.20 -6.15 -22.68
CA ALA A 71 28.46 -6.48 -24.07
C ALA A 71 28.91 -5.25 -24.88
N SER A 72 28.19 -4.12 -24.81
CA SER A 72 28.57 -2.90 -25.56
C SER A 72 29.87 -2.25 -25.08
N ARG A 73 30.20 -2.38 -23.78
CA ARG A 73 31.48 -1.93 -23.20
C ARG A 73 32.66 -2.75 -23.72
N TRP A 74 32.50 -4.07 -23.90
CA TRP A 74 33.49 -4.92 -24.56
C TRP A 74 33.69 -4.56 -26.04
N PHE A 75 32.64 -4.09 -26.72
CA PHE A 75 32.70 -3.64 -28.11
C PHE A 75 33.21 -2.19 -28.31
N GLY A 76 33.64 -1.49 -27.25
CA GLY A 76 34.35 -0.20 -27.36
C GLY A 76 33.53 0.98 -27.89
N LEU A 77 32.19 0.86 -27.96
CA LEU A 77 31.34 1.82 -28.69
C LEU A 77 30.76 2.96 -27.85
N ALA A 78 30.92 3.02 -26.52
CA ALA A 78 30.35 4.11 -25.73
C ALA A 78 31.05 4.31 -24.38
N MET A 79 31.93 5.32 -24.28
CA MET A 79 32.50 5.74 -22.98
C MET A 79 31.89 7.02 -22.40
N GLY A 80 31.21 7.86 -23.20
CA GLY A 80 30.63 9.14 -22.75
C GLY A 80 29.11 9.12 -22.58
N ASP A 81 28.37 8.81 -23.64
CA ASP A 81 26.90 8.91 -23.66
C ASP A 81 26.18 7.73 -22.98
N GLY A 82 26.86 6.57 -22.88
CA GLY A 82 26.29 5.35 -22.30
C GLY A 82 26.06 5.43 -20.78
N LEU A 83 26.90 6.15 -20.04
CA LEU A 83 26.76 6.29 -18.58
C LEU A 83 25.54 7.13 -18.21
N MET A 84 25.32 8.25 -18.91
CA MET A 84 24.16 9.10 -18.68
C MET A 84 22.87 8.43 -19.13
N ALA A 85 22.89 7.71 -20.26
CA ALA A 85 21.75 6.93 -20.72
C ALA A 85 21.40 5.77 -19.76
N THR A 86 22.39 5.12 -19.13
CA THR A 86 22.15 4.04 -18.15
C THR A 86 21.65 4.57 -16.81
N LEU A 87 22.19 5.68 -16.32
CA LEU A 87 21.67 6.34 -15.12
C LEU A 87 20.25 6.86 -15.36
N ALA A 88 19.99 7.46 -16.52
CA ALA A 88 18.65 7.96 -16.90
C ALA A 88 17.62 6.83 -17.04
N THR A 89 17.99 5.69 -17.63
CA THR A 89 17.07 4.54 -17.77
C THR A 89 16.79 3.87 -16.42
N LYS A 90 17.80 3.71 -15.55
CA LYS A 90 17.60 3.17 -14.19
C LYS A 90 16.75 4.09 -13.32
N SER A 91 16.99 5.41 -13.38
CA SER A 91 16.21 6.39 -12.62
C SER A 91 14.79 6.52 -13.15
N ALA A 92 14.58 6.49 -14.47
CA ALA A 92 13.26 6.48 -15.07
C ALA A 92 12.46 5.24 -14.68
N LEU A 93 13.08 4.05 -14.67
CA LEU A 93 12.43 2.81 -14.23
C LEU A 93 12.07 2.87 -12.74
N ALA A 94 12.97 3.39 -11.90
CA ALA A 94 12.69 3.58 -10.48
C ALA A 94 11.57 4.60 -10.25
N GLY A 95 11.53 5.68 -11.03
CA GLY A 95 10.47 6.68 -11.00
C GLY A 95 9.12 6.10 -11.42
N ALA A 96 9.08 5.30 -12.48
CA ALA A 96 7.86 4.62 -12.92
C ALA A 96 7.33 3.64 -11.87
N ALA A 97 8.22 2.84 -11.26
CA ALA A 97 7.87 1.95 -10.17
C ALA A 97 7.31 2.71 -8.94
N ALA A 98 7.97 3.81 -8.55
CA ALA A 98 7.50 4.68 -7.48
C ALA A 98 6.13 5.33 -7.80
N GLY A 99 5.89 5.69 -9.06
CA GLY A 99 4.62 6.23 -9.53
C GLY A 99 3.48 5.23 -9.40
N VAL A 100 3.68 3.97 -9.84
CA VAL A 100 2.68 2.90 -9.68
C VAL A 100 2.37 2.65 -8.21
N ILE A 101 3.41 2.54 -7.38
CA ILE A 101 3.30 2.36 -5.93
C ILE A 101 2.49 3.50 -5.27
N SER A 102 2.79 4.74 -5.63
CA SER A 102 2.09 5.93 -5.11
C SER A 102 0.64 5.95 -5.57
N GLY A 103 0.38 5.61 -6.83
CA GLY A 103 -0.98 5.52 -7.39
C GLY A 103 -1.85 4.49 -6.67
N VAL A 104 -1.31 3.28 -6.40
CA VAL A 104 -2.01 2.25 -5.63
C VAL A 104 -2.30 2.74 -4.20
N SER A 105 -1.34 3.41 -3.56
CA SER A 105 -1.52 3.96 -2.20
C SER A 105 -2.64 5.00 -2.16
N VAL A 106 -2.70 5.90 -3.15
CA VAL A 106 -3.77 6.89 -3.29
C VAL A 106 -5.13 6.20 -3.52
N ALA A 107 -5.17 5.15 -4.34
CA ALA A 107 -6.40 4.40 -4.60
C ALA A 107 -6.95 3.71 -3.31
N VAL A 108 -6.06 3.14 -2.48
CA VAL A 108 -6.45 2.56 -1.18
C VAL A 108 -7.02 3.64 -0.26
N VAL A 109 -6.38 4.81 -0.17
CA VAL A 109 -6.87 5.92 0.66
C VAL A 109 -8.23 6.43 0.15
N ALA A 110 -8.40 6.60 -1.16
CA ALA A 110 -9.67 7.00 -1.76
C ALA A 110 -10.78 5.99 -1.48
N PHE A 111 -10.47 4.69 -1.53
CA PHE A 111 -11.40 3.64 -1.15
C PHE A 111 -11.79 3.73 0.33
N LEU A 112 -10.82 3.89 1.24
CA LEU A 112 -11.10 4.03 2.68
C LEU A 112 -11.96 5.24 2.98
N PHE A 113 -11.73 6.36 2.27
CA PHE A 113 -12.58 7.53 2.37
C PHE A 113 -14.03 7.21 1.96
N SER A 114 -14.21 6.54 0.82
CA SER A 114 -15.53 6.11 0.36
C SER A 114 -16.18 5.08 1.29
N ALA A 115 -15.42 4.18 1.89
CA ALA A 115 -15.93 3.15 2.78
C ALA A 115 -16.34 3.73 4.15
N SER A 116 -15.67 4.81 4.59
CA SER A 116 -15.96 5.46 5.87
C SER A 116 -17.37 6.07 5.94
N THR A 117 -17.93 6.47 4.80
CA THR A 117 -19.30 7.01 4.73
C THR A 117 -20.35 5.92 4.97
N TRP A 118 -20.02 4.66 4.68
CA TRP A 118 -20.93 3.53 4.85
C TRP A 118 -21.03 3.05 6.31
N GLU A 119 -20.08 3.39 7.17
CA GLU A 119 -19.98 2.87 8.54
C GLU A 119 -21.03 3.44 9.51
N GLY A 120 -21.79 4.44 9.10
CA GLY A 120 -22.96 4.90 9.83
C GLY A 120 -22.62 5.49 11.21
N HIS A 121 -21.61 6.37 11.28
CA HIS A 121 -21.24 7.06 12.52
C HIS A 121 -22.34 8.05 12.93
N ALA A 122 -22.64 8.13 14.23
CA ALA A 122 -23.68 9.02 14.75
C ALA A 122 -23.25 10.50 14.80
N THR A 123 -21.93 10.76 14.83
CA THR A 123 -21.37 12.12 14.89
C THR A 123 -20.26 12.28 13.86
N GLN A 124 -20.17 13.48 13.29
CA GLN A 124 -19.12 13.81 12.31
C GLN A 124 -17.72 13.67 12.93
N THR A 125 -17.52 14.15 14.15
CA THR A 125 -16.21 14.07 14.83
C THR A 125 -15.73 12.62 15.02
N ARG A 126 -16.64 11.69 15.39
CA ARG A 126 -16.27 10.27 15.51
C ARG A 126 -15.96 9.64 14.15
N GLN A 127 -16.67 10.06 13.11
CA GLN A 127 -16.38 9.63 11.74
C GLN A 127 -14.98 10.06 11.32
N GLU A 128 -14.63 11.33 11.53
CA GLU A 128 -13.32 11.88 11.19
C GLU A 128 -12.20 11.20 11.98
N GLN A 129 -12.37 10.99 13.29
CA GLN A 129 -11.38 10.29 14.12
C GLN A 129 -11.14 8.84 13.64
N SER A 130 -12.22 8.11 13.35
CA SER A 130 -12.14 6.74 12.82
C SER A 130 -11.45 6.70 11.45
N LEU A 131 -11.78 7.66 10.58
CA LEU A 131 -11.17 7.81 9.28
C LEU A 131 -9.66 8.09 9.38
N PHE A 132 -9.25 9.01 10.25
CA PHE A 132 -7.82 9.29 10.46
C PHE A 132 -7.05 8.09 11.00
N ALA A 133 -7.64 7.33 11.93
CA ALA A 133 -7.05 6.10 12.43
C ALA A 133 -6.83 5.08 11.29
N LYS A 134 -7.84 4.85 10.45
CA LYS A 134 -7.75 3.89 9.33
C LYS A 134 -6.76 4.33 8.26
N ILE A 135 -6.76 5.61 7.91
CA ILE A 135 -5.82 6.14 6.92
C ILE A 135 -4.39 6.06 7.45
N SER A 136 -4.15 6.46 8.70
CA SER A 136 -2.81 6.38 9.29
C SER A 136 -2.31 4.95 9.39
N GLU A 137 -3.15 3.99 9.76
CA GLU A 137 -2.82 2.57 9.77
C GLU A 137 -2.48 2.06 8.36
N ALA A 138 -3.33 2.34 7.37
CA ALA A 138 -3.12 1.92 5.99
C ALA A 138 -1.84 2.54 5.38
N LEU A 139 -1.55 3.81 5.69
CA LEU A 139 -0.31 4.48 5.28
C LEU A 139 0.90 3.88 5.97
N TYR A 140 0.82 3.59 7.27
CA TYR A 140 1.90 2.96 8.02
C TYR A 140 2.27 1.60 7.41
N PHE A 141 1.27 0.77 7.12
CA PHE A 141 1.53 -0.52 6.46
C PHE A 141 2.08 -0.34 5.04
N ASN A 142 1.42 0.44 4.17
CA ASN A 142 1.81 0.54 2.75
C ASN A 142 3.12 1.30 2.50
N ILE A 143 3.45 2.30 3.31
CA ILE A 143 4.64 3.16 3.10
C ILE A 143 5.84 2.65 3.90
N VAL A 144 5.64 2.13 5.11
CA VAL A 144 6.74 1.73 5.99
C VAL A 144 6.94 0.22 5.95
N LEU A 145 5.93 -0.56 6.36
CA LEU A 145 6.11 -2.00 6.55
C LEU A 145 6.27 -2.77 5.23
N VAL A 146 5.46 -2.47 4.22
CA VAL A 146 5.50 -3.17 2.92
C VAL A 146 6.86 -2.99 2.24
N PRO A 147 7.41 -1.76 2.05
CA PRO A 147 8.72 -1.60 1.40
C PRO A 147 9.87 -2.24 2.18
N ILE A 148 9.85 -2.15 3.52
CA ILE A 148 10.86 -2.80 4.37
C ILE A 148 10.77 -4.32 4.23
N GLY A 149 9.56 -4.88 4.34
CA GLY A 149 9.32 -6.32 4.23
C GLY A 149 9.72 -6.86 2.86
N VAL A 150 9.34 -6.18 1.78
CA VAL A 150 9.74 -6.54 0.41
C VAL A 150 11.26 -6.43 0.22
N GLY A 151 11.89 -5.38 0.73
CA GLY A 151 13.35 -5.20 0.65
C GLY A 151 14.13 -6.27 1.40
N ALA A 152 13.67 -6.63 2.61
CA ALA A 152 14.25 -7.70 3.41
C ALA A 152 14.05 -9.08 2.74
N PHE A 153 12.85 -9.34 2.21
CA PHE A 153 12.53 -10.59 1.51
C PHE A 153 13.40 -10.79 0.27
N LEU A 154 13.52 -9.77 -0.59
CA LEU A 154 14.38 -9.83 -1.77
C LEU A 154 15.85 -10.01 -1.41
N SER A 155 16.33 -9.30 -0.39
CA SER A 155 17.72 -9.42 0.08
C SER A 155 18.03 -10.83 0.62
N TYR A 156 17.08 -11.42 1.36
CA TYR A 156 17.19 -12.79 1.84
C TYR A 156 17.20 -13.79 0.69
N HIS A 157 16.31 -13.65 -0.29
CA HIS A 157 16.20 -14.57 -1.41
C HIS A 157 17.47 -14.58 -2.28
N VAL A 158 18.00 -13.40 -2.62
CA VAL A 158 19.27 -13.27 -3.36
C VAL A 158 20.44 -13.88 -2.59
N SER A 159 20.49 -13.68 -1.26
CA SER A 159 21.53 -14.29 -0.42
C SER A 159 21.45 -15.82 -0.40
N SER A 160 20.23 -16.38 -0.43
CA SER A 160 20.03 -17.83 -0.46
C SER A 160 20.46 -18.46 -1.79
N GLU A 161 20.24 -17.78 -2.92
CA GLU A 161 20.67 -18.27 -4.24
C GLU A 161 22.21 -18.30 -4.38
N HIS A 162 22.92 -17.29 -3.85
CA HIS A 162 24.39 -17.27 -3.87
C HIS A 162 25.05 -18.34 -2.97
N LEU A 163 24.36 -18.81 -1.93
CA LEU A 163 24.86 -19.90 -1.07
C LEU A 163 24.66 -21.29 -1.68
N SER A 164 23.73 -21.42 -2.63
CA SER A 164 23.43 -22.70 -3.31
C SER A 164 24.26 -22.97 -4.56
N ASP A 165 25.06 -22.01 -5.04
CA ASP A 165 25.88 -22.17 -6.24
C ASP A 165 27.39 -22.17 -5.91
N PRO A 166 27.94 -23.30 -5.40
CA PRO A 166 29.37 -23.45 -5.19
C PRO A 166 30.02 -23.87 -6.52
N SER A 167 30.20 -22.94 -7.45
CA SER A 167 31.15 -23.13 -8.54
C SER A 167 32.14 -21.97 -8.63
N PRO A 168 33.45 -22.27 -8.70
CA PRO A 168 34.56 -21.31 -8.65
C PRO A 168 34.69 -20.43 -9.90
#